data_AF-A0A9P4JY11-F1
#
_entry.id   AF-A0A9P4JY11-F1
#
_cell.length_a   1.000
_cell.length_b   1.000
_cell.length_c   1.000
_cell.angle_alpha   90.00
_cell.angle_beta   90.00
_cell.angle_gamma   90.00
#
_symmetry.space_group_name_H-M   'P 1'
#
loop_
_entity.id
_entity.type
_entity.pdbx_description
1 polymer ?
#
loop_
_entity_poly.entity_id
_entity_poly.type
_entity_poly.pdbx_seq_one_letter_code
_entity_poly.pdbx_strand_id
1 'polypeptide(L)'
;MRAGQFREPAPSSSMYTEMYKNPAYLAALSEWGEITVSDHYSKAELACRWITFNFHLSAELGDGSLGGASNIGQHKQTLDNLKGPLALEVAAKGAAEGDAVWEKLEAVAPSDNIHL
;
A
#
# COMPACT_ATOMS: atom_id res chain seq x y z
N MET A 1 -13.29 -8.62 -8.29
CA MET A 1 -12.77 -7.37 -7.70
C MET A 1 -11.35 -7.16 -8.18
N ARG A 2 -10.96 -5.93 -8.50
CA ARG A 2 -9.56 -5.57 -8.79
C ARG A 2 -8.84 -5.22 -7.47
N ALA A 3 -7.58 -5.61 -7.32
CA ALA A 3 -6.79 -5.28 -6.14
C ALA A 3 -6.65 -3.76 -5.97
N GLY A 4 -6.74 -3.25 -4.73
CA GLY A 4 -6.53 -1.83 -4.41
C GLY A 4 -7.76 -0.92 -4.50
N GLN A 5 -8.98 -1.46 -4.55
CA GLN A 5 -10.22 -0.65 -4.53
C GLN A 5 -11.07 -0.91 -3.29
N PHE A 6 -11.53 0.15 -2.65
CA PHE A 6 -12.52 0.07 -1.57
C PHE A 6 -13.90 -0.31 -2.14
N ARG A 7 -14.58 -1.27 -1.52
CA ARG A 7 -15.99 -1.59 -1.80
C ARG A 7 -16.88 -0.49 -1.19
N GLU A 8 -18.07 -0.26 -1.75
CA GLU A 8 -19.09 0.52 -1.05
C GLU A 8 -19.44 -0.11 0.31
N PRO A 9 -19.54 0.69 1.37
CA PRO A 9 -19.69 0.16 2.72
C PRO A 9 -21.01 -0.62 2.83
N ALA A 10 -20.95 -1.76 3.52
CA ALA A 10 -22.15 -2.32 4.14
C ALA A 10 -22.67 -1.33 5.20
N PRO A 11 -23.90 -1.45 5.71
CA PRO A 11 -24.46 -0.53 6.71
C PRO A 11 -23.62 -0.41 7.99
N SER A 12 -22.70 -1.34 8.26
CA SER A 12 -21.53 -1.10 9.08
C SER A 12 -20.42 -0.48 8.21
N SER A 13 -20.28 0.84 8.27
CA SER A 13 -19.07 1.51 7.78
C SER A 13 -17.88 0.87 8.49
N SER A 14 -17.15 0.02 7.77
CA SER A 14 -15.93 -0.59 8.27
C SER A 14 -15.03 0.53 8.78
N MET A 15 -14.53 0.42 10.00
CA MET A 15 -13.50 1.27 10.61
C MET A 15 -12.43 1.73 9.60
N TYR A 16 -12.02 0.85 8.68
CA TYR A 16 -11.08 1.15 7.60
C TYR A 16 -11.56 2.22 6.59
N THR A 17 -12.88 2.33 6.37
CA THR A 17 -13.47 3.35 5.49
C THR A 17 -13.32 4.73 6.11
N GLU A 18 -13.57 4.85 7.41
CA GLU A 18 -13.44 6.11 8.14
C GLU A 18 -11.98 6.58 8.19
N MET A 19 -11.06 5.66 8.47
CA MET A 19 -9.62 5.93 8.51
C MET A 19 -9.05 6.33 7.14
N TYR A 20 -9.30 5.52 6.11
CA TYR A 20 -8.51 5.56 4.87
C TYR A 20 -9.29 6.06 3.65
N LYS A 21 -10.62 6.16 3.70
CA LYS A 21 -11.44 6.69 2.59
C LYS A 21 -11.76 8.18 2.80
N ASN A 22 -10.72 8.97 3.07
CA ASN A 22 -10.83 10.43 3.15
C ASN A 22 -10.10 11.11 1.97
N PRO A 23 -10.37 12.40 1.69
CA PRO A 23 -9.80 13.09 0.54
C PRO A 23 -8.26 13.10 0.50
N ALA A 24 -7.60 13.20 1.66
CA ALA A 24 -6.15 13.23 1.73
C ALA A 24 -5.54 11.89 1.26
N TYR A 25 -6.04 10.77 1.78
CA TYR A 25 -5.59 9.44 1.35
C TYR A 25 -5.92 9.13 -0.10
N LEU A 26 -7.08 9.57 -0.60
CA LEU A 26 -7.44 9.36 -2.00
C LEU A 26 -6.57 10.18 -2.95
N ALA A 27 -6.21 11.41 -2.59
CA ALA A 27 -5.26 12.24 -3.34
C ALA A 27 -3.87 11.61 -3.34
N ALA A 28 -3.36 11.22 -2.16
CA ALA A 28 -2.09 10.51 -2.02
C ALA A 28 -2.05 9.20 -2.84
N LEU A 29 -3.13 8.41 -2.85
CA LEU A 29 -3.23 7.20 -3.66
C LEU A 29 -3.24 7.49 -5.17
N SER A 30 -3.71 8.68 -5.57
CA SER A 30 -3.61 9.15 -6.95
C SER A 30 -2.15 9.43 -7.30
N GLU A 31 -1.46 10.24 -6.50
CA GLU A 31 -0.04 10.60 -6.67
C GLU A 31 0.85 9.34 -6.68
N TRP A 32 0.71 8.46 -5.69
CA TRP A 32 1.40 7.16 -5.65
C TRP A 32 1.13 6.30 -6.90
N GLY A 33 -0.07 6.45 -7.48
CA GLY A 33 -0.42 5.78 -8.72
C GLY A 33 0.39 6.25 -9.93
N GLU A 34 0.86 7.48 -9.95
CA GLU A 34 1.61 8.03 -11.09
C GLU A 34 3.00 7.39 -11.20
N ILE A 35 3.59 6.96 -10.08
CA ILE A 35 4.82 6.13 -10.02
C ILE A 35 4.61 4.83 -10.81
N THR A 36 3.41 4.25 -10.77
CA THR A 36 3.14 2.95 -11.40
C THR A 36 2.91 3.04 -12.91
N VAL A 37 2.45 4.19 -13.41
CA VAL A 37 2.11 4.39 -14.83
C VAL A 37 3.36 4.39 -15.70
N SER A 38 4.51 4.83 -15.19
CA SER A 38 5.77 4.81 -15.94
C SER A 38 6.34 3.41 -16.14
N ASP A 39 6.07 2.47 -15.22
CA ASP A 39 6.88 1.26 -15.07
C ASP A 39 6.10 -0.07 -15.12
N HIS A 40 4.87 -0.05 -15.63
CA HIS A 40 4.01 -1.22 -15.83
C HIS A 40 3.61 -2.00 -14.56
N TYR A 41 3.84 -1.44 -13.37
CA TYR A 41 3.40 -2.05 -12.12
C TYR A 41 1.92 -1.75 -11.85
N SER A 42 1.24 -2.66 -11.14
CA SER A 42 -0.03 -2.29 -10.51
C SER A 42 0.22 -1.56 -9.19
N LYS A 43 -0.70 -0.69 -8.74
CA LYS A 43 -0.60 -0.03 -7.42
C LYS A 43 -0.40 -1.02 -6.28
N ALA A 44 -1.11 -2.16 -6.33
CA ALA A 44 -1.00 -3.22 -5.34
C ALA A 44 0.37 -3.93 -5.39
N GLU A 45 0.90 -4.20 -6.60
CA GLU A 45 2.23 -4.79 -6.75
C GLU A 45 3.32 -3.86 -6.23
N LEU A 46 3.27 -2.58 -6.60
CA LEU A 46 4.23 -1.58 -6.12
C LEU A 46 4.23 -1.52 -4.59
N ALA A 47 3.05 -1.42 -3.96
CA ALA A 47 2.94 -1.38 -2.50
C ALA A 47 3.47 -2.66 -1.83
N CYS A 48 3.13 -3.84 -2.35
CA CYS A 48 3.61 -5.11 -1.79
C CYS A 48 5.14 -5.20 -1.86
N ARG A 49 5.74 -4.91 -3.02
CA ARG A 49 7.19 -4.98 -3.22
C ARG A 49 7.93 -3.86 -2.48
N TRP A 50 7.30 -2.70 -2.33
CA TRP A 50 7.84 -1.58 -1.53
C TRP A 50 8.02 -2.01 -0.07
N ILE A 51 6.95 -2.50 0.55
CA ILE A 51 6.98 -2.95 1.95
C ILE A 51 7.97 -4.11 2.13
N THR A 52 7.94 -5.11 1.25
CA THR A 52 8.76 -6.32 1.43
C THR A 52 10.26 -6.10 1.18
N PHE A 53 10.65 -5.24 0.23
CA PHE A 53 12.04 -5.16 -0.24
C PHE A 53 12.72 -3.80 -0.06
N ASN A 54 11.97 -2.73 0.17
CA ASN A 54 12.50 -1.36 0.26
C ASN A 54 12.26 -0.72 1.62
N PHE A 55 11.46 -1.36 2.48
CA PHE A 55 11.29 -0.97 3.87
C PHE A 55 12.41 -1.58 4.73
N HIS A 56 12.66 -1.00 5.90
CA HIS A 56 13.68 -1.46 6.86
C HIS A 56 13.26 -2.75 7.59
N LEU A 57 12.74 -3.74 6.87
CA LEU A 57 12.43 -5.06 7.43
C LEU A 57 13.71 -5.88 7.54
N SER A 58 13.97 -6.43 8.73
CA SER A 58 15.05 -7.38 8.96
C SER A 58 14.51 -8.78 9.21
N ALA A 59 14.71 -9.67 8.24
CA ALA A 59 14.36 -11.08 8.41
C ALA A 59 15.09 -11.73 9.60
N GLU A 60 16.30 -11.24 9.94
CA GLU A 60 17.07 -11.73 11.09
C GLU A 60 16.42 -11.36 12.43
N LEU A 61 15.65 -10.26 12.47
CA LEU A 61 14.88 -9.85 13.65
C LEU A 61 13.48 -10.48 13.69
N GLY A 62 13.12 -11.27 12.67
CA GLY A 62 11.81 -11.88 12.52
C GLY A 62 10.76 -10.97 11.86
N ASP A 63 11.17 -9.86 11.25
CA ASP A 63 10.27 -8.96 10.54
C ASP A 63 9.71 -9.62 9.28
N GLY A 64 8.47 -9.28 8.94
CA GLY A 64 7.82 -9.77 7.74
C GLY A 64 6.57 -8.98 7.38
N SER A 65 6.15 -9.11 6.13
CA SER A 65 4.92 -8.47 5.64
C SER A 65 3.72 -9.42 5.78
N LEU A 66 2.65 -8.97 6.42
CA LEU A 66 1.38 -9.72 6.47
C LEU A 66 0.50 -9.37 5.26
N GLY A 67 0.22 -10.36 4.41
CA GLY A 67 -0.69 -10.22 3.27
C GLY A 67 -2.13 -10.59 3.64
N GLY A 68 -3.00 -9.61 3.84
CA GLY A 68 -4.43 -9.85 4.03
C GLY A 68 -5.14 -10.16 2.72
N ALA A 69 -6.00 -11.19 2.71
CA ALA A 69 -6.83 -11.53 1.55
C ALA A 69 -8.21 -12.01 2.00
N SER A 70 -9.25 -11.62 1.26
CA SER A 70 -10.63 -12.08 1.51
C SER A 70 -10.99 -13.38 0.78
N ASN A 71 -10.13 -13.82 -0.13
CA ASN A 71 -10.28 -15.08 -0.86
C ASN A 71 -8.92 -15.58 -1.39
N ILE A 72 -8.88 -16.85 -1.77
CA ILE A 72 -7.65 -17.51 -2.24
C ILE A 72 -7.08 -16.91 -3.53
N GLY A 73 -7.93 -16.36 -4.41
CA GLY A 73 -7.49 -15.71 -5.64
C GLY A 73 -6.68 -14.45 -5.36
N GLN A 74 -7.14 -13.59 -4.43
CA GLN A 74 -6.39 -12.42 -3.97
C GLN A 74 -5.08 -12.81 -3.30
N HIS A 75 -5.08 -13.89 -2.52
CA HIS A 75 -3.87 -14.36 -1.87
C HIS A 75 -2.81 -14.79 -2.89
N LYS A 76 -3.22 -15.61 -3.88
CA LYS A 76 -2.34 -16.01 -4.99
C LYS A 76 -1.81 -14.81 -5.77
N GLN A 77 -2.68 -13.85 -6.11
CA GLN A 77 -2.26 -12.62 -6.78
C GLN A 77 -1.23 -11.82 -5.97
N THR A 78 -1.39 -11.76 -4.65
CA THR A 78 -0.44 -11.06 -3.76
C THR A 78 0.92 -11.76 -3.78
N LEU A 79 0.95 -13.09 -3.73
CA LEU A 79 2.18 -13.87 -3.83
C LEU A 79 2.83 -13.73 -5.21
N ASP A 80 2.03 -13.76 -6.27
CA ASP A 80 2.50 -13.58 -7.65
C ASP A 80 3.10 -12.19 -7.87
N ASN A 81 2.69 -11.18 -7.10
CA ASN A 81 3.26 -9.83 -7.16
C ASN A 81 4.62 -9.73 -6.46
N LEU A 82 5.00 -10.66 -5.58
CA LEU A 82 6.26 -10.64 -4.84
C LEU A 82 7.42 -11.24 -5.66
N LYS A 83 7.69 -10.68 -6.84
CA LYS A 83 8.70 -11.18 -7.80
C LYS A 83 10.13 -10.70 -7.52
N GLY A 84 10.41 -10.23 -6.30
CA GLY A 84 11.70 -9.64 -5.91
C GLY A 84 11.70 -8.11 -5.85
N PRO A 85 12.87 -7.49 -5.60
CA PRO A 85 13.00 -6.04 -5.40
C PRO A 85 12.57 -5.25 -6.64
N LEU A 86 12.06 -4.03 -6.43
CA LEU A 86 11.75 -3.10 -7.52
C LEU A 86 13.02 -2.77 -8.32
N ALA A 87 12.85 -2.39 -9.59
CA ALA A 87 13.96 -1.83 -10.36
C ALA A 87 14.51 -0.59 -9.63
N LEU A 88 15.83 -0.39 -9.67
CA LEU A 88 16.50 0.65 -8.87
C LEU A 88 15.91 2.04 -9.10
N GLU A 89 15.57 2.38 -10.34
CA GLU A 89 14.96 3.67 -10.71
C GLU A 89 13.59 3.85 -10.06
N VAL A 90 12.77 2.79 -10.06
CA VAL A 90 11.43 2.80 -9.44
C VAL A 90 11.53 2.82 -7.93
N ALA A 91 12.52 2.14 -7.35
CA ALA A 91 12.79 2.20 -5.93
C ALA A 91 13.22 3.62 -5.49
N ALA A 92 14.12 4.26 -6.25
CA ALA A 92 14.56 5.62 -5.98
C ALA A 92 13.42 6.65 -6.12
N LYS A 93 12.61 6.52 -7.18
CA LYS A 93 11.42 7.35 -7.39
C LYS A 93 10.38 7.14 -6.29
N GLY A 94 10.12 5.88 -5.93
CA GLY A 94 9.24 5.50 -4.83
C GLY A 94 9.68 6.05 -3.48
N ALA A 95 10.99 6.15 -3.22
CA ALA A 95 11.52 6.76 -2.00
C ALA A 95 11.21 8.26 -1.98
N ALA A 96 11.60 8.98 -3.03
CA ALA A 96 11.43 10.43 -3.10
C ALA A 96 9.94 10.85 -3.09
N GLU A 97 9.12 10.17 -3.88
CA GLU A 97 7.68 10.48 -3.96
C GLU A 97 6.91 9.92 -2.75
N GLY A 98 7.35 8.79 -2.21
CA GLY A 98 6.79 8.21 -0.98
C GLY A 98 6.98 9.12 0.23
N ASP A 99 8.16 9.73 0.38
CA ASP A 99 8.43 10.71 1.43
C ASP A 99 7.52 11.95 1.28
N ALA A 100 7.39 12.47 0.06
CA ALA A 100 6.50 13.60 -0.22
C ALA A 100 5.01 13.28 0.03
N VAL A 101 4.59 12.04 -0.25
CA VAL A 101 3.25 11.54 0.08
C VAL A 101 3.09 11.42 1.60
N TRP A 102 4.10 10.92 2.30
CA TRP A 102 4.07 10.77 3.76
C TRP A 102 3.97 12.11 4.48
N GLU A 103 4.75 13.12 4.10
CA GLU A 103 4.71 14.47 4.70
C GLU A 103 3.31 15.09 4.66
N LYS A 104 2.51 14.79 3.63
CA LYS A 104 1.11 15.27 3.50
C LYS A 104 0.13 14.50 4.39
N LEU A 105 0.43 13.23 4.67
CA LEU A 105 -0.47 12.32 5.38
C LEU A 105 -0.17 12.21 6.88
N GLU A 106 1.06 12.49 7.31
CA GLU A 106 1.51 12.29 8.70
C GLU A 106 0.53 12.89 9.72
N ALA A 107 0.07 14.13 9.49
CA ALA A 107 -0.82 14.84 10.39
C ALA A 107 -2.23 14.20 10.52
N VAL A 108 -2.63 13.37 9.57
CA VAL A 108 -3.94 12.71 9.53
C VAL A 108 -3.83 11.19 9.60
N ALA A 109 -2.62 10.66 9.80
CA ALA A 109 -2.37 9.24 9.83
C ALA A 109 -2.87 8.62 11.14
N PRO A 110 -3.75 7.59 11.09
CA PRO A 110 -4.17 6.88 12.30
C PRO A 110 -2.95 6.23 12.95
N SER A 111 -2.75 6.47 14.26
CA SER A 111 -1.66 5.86 15.03
C SER A 111 -1.94 4.40 15.40
N ASP A 112 -3.22 4.05 15.54
CA ASP A 112 -3.69 2.70 15.83
C ASP A 112 -5.12 2.52 15.30
N ASN A 113 -5.48 1.27 15.07
CA ASN A 113 -6.80 0.86 14.64
C ASN A 113 -7.78 0.63 15.81
N ILE A 114 -7.32 0.55 17.06
CA ILE A 114 -8.15 0.12 18.21
C ILE A 114 -8.70 1.32 19.01
N HIS A 115 -8.07 2.49 18.91
CA HIS A 115 -8.37 3.67 19.73
C HIS A 115 -8.88 4.89 18.95
N LEU A 116 -9.63 4.67 17.87
CA LEU A 116 -10.39 5.76 17.23
C LEU A 116 -11.46 6.36 18.15
#